data_AF-A0A0F9D042-F1
#
_entry.id   AF-A0A0F9D042-F1
#
_cell.length_a   1.000
_cell.length_b   1.000
_cell.length_c   1.000
_cell.angle_alpha   90.00
_cell.angle_beta   90.00
_cell.angle_gamma   90.00
#
_symmetry.space_group_name_H-M   'P 1'
#
loop_
_entity.id
_entity.type
_entity.pdbx_description
1 polymer ?
#
loop_
_entity_poly.entity_id
_entity_poly.type
_entity_poly.pdbx_seq_one_letter_code
_entity_poly.pdbx_strand_id
1 'polypeptide(L)'
;MQQESRWIDLALWQENAQVDGRLYAIDEDKLRGRTCYGGLDLGSVSDLTGWGMIFPHDDSEEIDVVARFWCPEAALTNPHNRYRAQYAEWVRLGLLRTTPGEATDYAFVRAAILDDAAKFRLVDMNVDRLFQAHQLASELAEEGLTVAGMGQGFMSMAAPMAEFMRRLLLRLVHHGG
;
A
#
# COMPACT_ATOMS: atom_id res chain seq x y z
N MET A 1 -8.68 -20.10 19.49
CA MET A 1 -9.87 -19.99 18.62
C MET A 1 -9.79 -18.61 17.97
N GLN A 2 -9.16 -18.53 16.78
CA GLN A 2 -9.13 -17.27 16.03
C GLN A 2 -10.54 -17.01 15.51
N GLN A 3 -11.00 -15.77 15.62
CA GLN A 3 -12.23 -15.33 14.99
C GLN A 3 -11.98 -15.29 13.47
N GLU A 4 -12.46 -16.31 12.75
CA GLU A 4 -12.25 -16.54 11.30
C GLU A 4 -13.11 -15.64 10.39
N SER A 5 -13.50 -14.44 10.82
CA SER A 5 -14.14 -13.49 9.89
C SER A 5 -13.06 -12.68 9.20
N ARG A 6 -12.63 -13.13 8.01
CA ARG A 6 -11.87 -12.27 7.10
C ARG A 6 -12.79 -11.14 6.66
N TRP A 7 -12.31 -9.90 6.72
CA TRP A 7 -13.09 -8.75 6.27
C TRP A 7 -13.39 -8.82 4.77
N ILE A 8 -12.40 -9.26 3.98
CA ILE A 8 -12.55 -9.52 2.55
C ILE A 8 -12.49 -11.03 2.32
N ASP A 9 -13.46 -11.56 1.58
CA ASP A 9 -13.45 -12.95 1.11
C ASP A 9 -12.28 -13.14 0.12
N LEU A 10 -11.45 -14.18 0.33
CA LEU A 10 -10.28 -14.39 -0.53
C LEU A 10 -10.65 -14.77 -1.97
N ALA A 11 -11.79 -15.44 -2.20
CA ALA A 11 -12.27 -15.72 -3.54
C ALA A 11 -12.64 -14.41 -4.24
N LEU A 12 -13.32 -13.49 -3.55
CA LEU A 12 -13.61 -12.16 -4.08
C LEU A 12 -12.33 -11.37 -4.40
N TRP A 13 -11.34 -11.43 -3.52
CA TRP A 13 -10.02 -10.82 -3.77
C TRP A 13 -9.37 -11.40 -5.03
N GLN A 14 -9.36 -12.73 -5.18
CA GLN A 14 -8.78 -13.44 -6.31
C GLN A 14 -9.53 -13.18 -7.64
N GLU A 15 -10.84 -12.98 -7.59
CA GLU A 15 -11.62 -12.57 -8.77
C GLU A 15 -11.19 -11.18 -9.26
N ASN A 16 -10.95 -10.24 -8.35
CA ASN A 16 -10.46 -8.88 -8.65
C ASN A 16 -9.00 -8.86 -9.16
N ALA A 17 -8.23 -9.93 -8.91
CA ALA A 17 -6.91 -10.08 -9.49
C ALA A 17 -6.95 -10.40 -11.00
N GLN A 18 -8.13 -10.66 -11.57
CA GLN A 18 -8.29 -11.22 -12.91
C GLN A 18 -9.18 -10.37 -13.81
N VAL A 19 -8.85 -10.35 -15.11
CA VAL A 19 -9.71 -9.82 -16.18
C VAL A 19 -9.84 -10.90 -17.25
N ASP A 20 -11.06 -11.18 -17.68
CA ASP A 20 -11.40 -12.26 -18.64
C ASP A 20 -10.81 -13.64 -18.26
N GLY A 21 -10.80 -13.96 -16.96
CA GLY A 21 -10.31 -15.23 -16.43
C GLY A 21 -8.79 -15.40 -16.44
N ARG A 22 -8.03 -14.31 -16.59
CA ARG A 22 -6.57 -14.29 -16.55
C ARG A 22 -6.08 -13.31 -15.51
N LEU A 23 -4.97 -13.62 -14.85
CA LEU A 23 -4.32 -12.71 -13.91
C LEU A 23 -4.00 -11.38 -14.63
N TYR A 24 -4.51 -10.29 -14.07
CA TYR A 24 -4.30 -8.95 -14.57
C TYR A 24 -2.99 -8.41 -14.01
N ALA A 25 -1.91 -8.55 -14.76
CA ALA A 25 -0.62 -7.99 -14.36
C ALA A 25 -0.63 -6.47 -14.48
N ILE A 26 -0.36 -5.77 -13.37
CA ILE A 26 -0.20 -4.32 -13.35
C ILE A 26 1.13 -3.97 -14.02
N ASP A 27 1.05 -3.43 -15.23
CA ASP A 27 2.21 -2.96 -16.00
C ASP A 27 2.50 -1.49 -15.62
N GLU A 28 3.41 -1.29 -14.66
CA GLU A 28 3.80 0.04 -14.16
C GLU A 28 4.30 0.97 -15.28
N ASP A 29 4.85 0.44 -16.38
CA ASP A 29 5.30 1.28 -17.51
C ASP A 29 4.12 1.93 -18.25
N LYS A 30 2.98 1.25 -18.32
CA LYS A 30 1.73 1.82 -18.85
C LYS A 30 1.07 2.83 -17.91
N LEU A 31 1.47 2.84 -16.63
CA LEU A 31 0.98 3.79 -15.65
C LEU A 31 1.76 5.11 -15.64
N ARG A 32 2.92 5.18 -16.32
CA ARG A 32 3.75 6.39 -16.35
C ARG A 32 2.97 7.62 -16.79
N GLY A 33 3.08 8.69 -15.99
CA GLY A 33 2.35 9.95 -16.21
C GLY A 33 0.85 9.91 -15.94
N ARG A 34 0.23 8.75 -15.65
CA ARG A 34 -1.18 8.68 -15.22
C ARG A 34 -1.36 9.32 -13.85
N THR A 35 -2.55 9.86 -13.62
CA THR A 35 -2.97 10.33 -12.29
C THR A 35 -2.99 9.16 -11.32
N CYS A 36 -2.44 9.39 -10.12
CA CYS A 36 -2.64 8.49 -9.00
C CYS A 36 -2.83 9.25 -7.68
N TYR A 37 -3.39 8.53 -6.72
CA TYR A 37 -3.63 8.97 -5.35
C TYR A 37 -2.94 7.99 -4.40
N GLY A 38 -2.22 8.52 -3.42
CA GLY A 38 -1.37 7.74 -2.55
C GLY A 38 -1.95 7.54 -1.15
N GLY A 39 -1.61 6.41 -0.53
CA GLY A 39 -1.84 6.19 0.89
C GLY A 39 -0.69 5.47 1.56
N LEU A 40 -0.20 6.05 2.65
CA LEU A 40 0.92 5.54 3.43
C LEU A 40 0.45 5.08 4.82
N ASP A 41 0.66 3.80 5.08
CA ASP A 41 0.43 3.14 6.36
C ASP A 41 1.78 2.86 7.02
N LEU A 42 2.07 3.50 8.15
CA LEU A 42 3.34 3.38 8.85
C LEU A 42 3.28 2.24 9.85
N GLY A 43 4.09 1.22 9.59
CA GLY A 43 4.27 0.11 10.52
C GLY A 43 4.92 0.59 11.81
N SER A 44 4.44 0.06 12.94
CA SER A 44 5.15 0.14 14.21
C SER A 44 6.40 -0.77 14.20
N VAL A 45 7.13 -0.87 15.33
CA VAL A 45 8.46 -1.53 15.44
C VAL A 45 8.56 -2.91 14.76
N SER A 46 7.48 -3.69 14.72
CA SER A 46 7.47 -5.03 14.07
C SER A 46 6.45 -5.19 12.94
N ASP A 47 5.69 -4.15 12.63
CA ASP A 47 4.64 -4.21 11.60
C ASP A 47 5.19 -3.78 10.24
N LEU A 48 4.49 -4.18 9.18
CA LEU A 48 4.83 -3.74 7.83
C LEU A 48 4.50 -2.26 7.65
N THR A 49 5.33 -1.56 6.89
CA THR A 49 4.98 -0.26 6.32
C THR A 49 4.48 -0.47 4.89
N GLY A 50 3.35 0.12 4.54
CA GLY A 50 2.69 -0.04 3.25
C GLY A 50 2.49 1.28 2.52
N TRP A 51 2.91 1.33 1.26
CA TRP A 51 2.63 2.42 0.34
C TRP A 51 1.73 1.91 -0.77
N GLY A 52 0.50 2.39 -0.83
CA GLY A 52 -0.48 2.05 -1.86
C GLY A 52 -0.75 3.24 -2.78
N MET A 53 -0.87 2.98 -4.07
CA MET A 53 -1.26 3.96 -5.08
C MET A 53 -2.47 3.43 -5.86
N ILE A 54 -3.46 4.30 -6.03
CA ILE A 54 -4.67 4.01 -6.80
C ILE A 54 -4.64 4.85 -8.08
N PHE A 55 -4.79 4.18 -9.22
CA PHE A 55 -4.83 4.76 -10.55
C PHE A 55 -6.24 4.62 -11.13
N PRO A 56 -7.08 5.67 -11.08
CA PRO A 56 -8.39 5.63 -11.68
C PRO A 56 -8.30 5.55 -13.22
N HIS A 57 -9.23 4.81 -13.81
CA HIS A 57 -9.48 4.81 -15.25
C HIS A 57 -10.29 6.05 -15.63
N ASP A 58 -9.99 6.65 -16.78
CA ASP A 58 -10.63 7.92 -17.18
C ASP A 58 -12.10 7.72 -17.60
N ASP A 59 -12.43 6.56 -18.16
CA ASP A 59 -13.72 6.26 -18.78
C ASP A 59 -14.58 5.27 -17.97
N SER A 60 -14.14 4.85 -16.78
CA SER A 60 -14.85 3.87 -15.94
C SER A 60 -14.62 4.09 -14.45
N GLU A 61 -15.35 3.35 -13.62
CA GLU A 61 -15.11 3.32 -12.15
C GLU A 61 -13.99 2.36 -11.74
N GLU A 62 -13.30 1.74 -12.70
CA GLU A 62 -12.21 0.81 -12.43
C GLU A 62 -10.98 1.53 -11.90
N ILE A 63 -10.22 0.82 -11.06
CA ILE A 63 -8.96 1.29 -10.50
C ILE A 63 -7.88 0.24 -10.66
N ASP A 64 -6.68 0.67 -10.98
CA ASP A 64 -5.47 -0.15 -10.84
C ASP A 64 -4.80 0.19 -9.51
N VAL A 65 -4.32 -0.82 -8.79
CA VAL A 65 -3.67 -0.67 -7.50
C VAL A 65 -2.23 -1.16 -7.60
N VAL A 66 -1.29 -0.29 -7.23
CA VAL A 66 0.11 -0.64 -7.04
C VAL A 66 0.43 -0.48 -5.56
N ALA A 67 1.00 -1.51 -4.95
CA ALA A 67 1.40 -1.48 -3.55
C ALA A 67 2.87 -1.87 -3.39
N ARG A 68 3.52 -1.26 -2.39
CA ARG A 68 4.89 -1.52 -2.00
C ARG A 68 4.93 -1.69 -0.48
N PHE A 69 5.65 -2.69 -0.01
CA PHE A 69 5.70 -3.03 1.41
C PHE A 69 7.14 -3.10 1.91
N TRP A 70 7.36 -2.70 3.16
CA TRP A 70 8.66 -2.76 3.83
C TRP A 70 8.55 -3.39 5.22
N CYS A 71 9.61 -4.07 5.62
CA CYS A 71 9.89 -4.46 7.00
C CYS A 71 11.35 -4.15 7.36
N PRO A 72 11.72 -4.04 8.65
CA PRO A 72 13.13 -4.05 9.03
C PRO A 72 13.77 -5.42 8.79
N GLU A 73 15.06 -5.47 8.47
CA GLU A 73 15.81 -6.73 8.31
C GLU A 73 15.72 -7.62 9.55
N ALA A 74 15.76 -7.01 10.74
CA ALA A 74 15.62 -7.73 12.01
C ALA A 74 14.31 -8.52 12.11
N ALA A 75 13.23 -8.07 11.44
CA ALA A 75 11.95 -8.79 11.44
C ALA A 75 12.04 -10.19 10.80
N LEU A 76 13.02 -10.43 9.92
CA LEU A 76 13.21 -11.72 9.26
C LEU A 76 13.86 -12.77 10.17
N THR A 77 14.63 -12.33 11.17
CA THR A 77 15.36 -13.21 12.08
C THR A 77 14.82 -13.19 13.52
N ASN A 78 13.97 -12.23 13.85
CA ASN A 78 13.41 -12.08 15.19
C ASN A 78 12.58 -13.33 15.60
N PRO A 79 12.97 -14.07 16.65
CA PRO A 79 12.28 -15.28 17.07
C PRO A 79 10.85 -15.01 17.60
N HIS A 80 10.58 -13.79 18.06
CA HIS A 80 9.27 -13.33 18.52
C HIS A 80 8.35 -12.90 17.37
N ASN A 81 8.89 -12.63 16.17
CA ASN A 81 8.07 -12.41 15.00
C ASN A 81 7.51 -13.74 14.50
N ARG A 82 6.22 -13.97 14.74
CA ARG A 82 5.50 -15.17 14.25
C ARG A 82 5.42 -15.25 12.73
N TYR A 83 5.57 -14.13 12.03
CA TYR A 83 5.48 -14.04 10.57
C TYR A 83 6.85 -14.09 9.87
N ARG A 84 7.95 -14.25 10.61
CA ARG A 84 9.32 -14.17 10.05
C ARG A 84 9.56 -15.03 8.82
N ALA A 85 9.01 -16.26 8.79
CA ALA A 85 9.17 -17.19 7.67
C ALA A 85 8.38 -16.73 6.43
N GLN A 86 7.19 -16.14 6.65
CA GLN A 86 6.37 -15.57 5.58
C GLN A 86 7.02 -14.31 5.02
N TYR A 87 7.56 -13.44 5.88
CA TYR A 87 8.27 -12.24 5.43
C TYR A 87 9.52 -12.60 4.63
N ALA A 88 10.31 -13.59 5.08
CA ALA A 88 11.46 -14.06 4.34
C ALA A 88 11.08 -14.59 2.94
N GLU A 89 9.95 -15.29 2.84
CA GLU A 89 9.42 -15.76 1.56
C GLU A 89 8.95 -14.60 0.68
N TRP A 90 8.24 -13.62 1.22
CA TRP A 90 7.82 -12.43 0.47
C TRP A 90 9.00 -11.58 -0.02
N VAL A 91 10.07 -11.50 0.77
CA VAL A 91 11.34 -10.87 0.33
C VAL A 91 11.95 -11.65 -0.82
N ARG A 92 12.02 -12.98 -0.72
CA ARG A 92 12.53 -13.85 -1.81
C ARG A 92 11.72 -13.71 -3.10
N LEU A 93 10.40 -13.49 -2.98
CA LEU A 93 9.49 -13.28 -4.11
C LEU A 93 9.46 -11.83 -4.62
N GLY A 94 10.13 -10.89 -3.94
CA GLY A 94 10.13 -9.47 -4.28
C GLY A 94 8.85 -8.71 -3.90
N LEU A 95 7.96 -9.34 -3.13
CA LEU A 95 6.69 -8.76 -2.65
C LEU A 95 6.88 -7.87 -1.41
N LEU A 96 7.97 -8.10 -0.66
CA LEU A 96 8.34 -7.34 0.53
C LEU A 96 9.78 -6.86 0.40
N ARG A 97 10.03 -5.61 0.76
CA ARG A 97 11.38 -5.01 0.78
C ARG A 97 11.87 -4.92 2.21
N THR A 98 13.19 -5.01 2.41
CA THR A 98 13.80 -4.80 3.72
C THR A 98 14.40 -3.41 3.83
N THR A 99 14.47 -2.89 5.05
CA THR A 99 15.26 -1.72 5.41
C THR A 99 16.25 -2.09 6.52
N PRO A 100 17.44 -1.48 6.59
CA PRO A 100 18.43 -1.82 7.58
C PRO A 100 17.96 -1.56 9.02
N GLY A 101 18.38 -2.41 9.95
CA GLY A 101 18.17 -2.19 11.39
C GLY A 101 16.93 -2.87 11.98
N GLU A 102 16.52 -2.39 13.15
CA GLU A 102 15.48 -2.99 14.01
C GLU A 102 14.07 -2.41 13.78
N ALA A 103 13.96 -1.27 13.09
CA ALA A 103 12.72 -0.60 12.74
C ALA A 103 12.77 -0.14 11.29
N THR A 104 11.60 0.01 10.65
CA THR A 104 11.56 0.45 9.25
C THR A 104 12.18 1.83 9.10
N ASP A 105 13.18 1.94 8.23
CA ASP A 105 13.81 3.22 7.89
C ASP A 105 12.96 3.98 6.86
N TYR A 106 12.30 5.04 7.32
CA TYR A 106 11.42 5.84 6.48
C TYR A 106 12.16 6.66 5.42
N ALA A 107 13.50 6.80 5.47
CA ALA A 107 14.25 7.39 4.37
C ALA A 107 14.14 6.55 3.09
N PHE A 108 14.13 5.22 3.21
CA PHE A 108 13.92 4.31 2.07
C PHE A 108 12.50 4.40 1.52
N VAL A 109 11.52 4.53 2.41
CA VAL A 109 10.10 4.69 2.03
C VAL A 109 9.90 6.02 1.32
N ARG A 110 10.45 7.11 1.88
CA ARG A 110 10.46 8.45 1.27
C ARG A 110 11.06 8.43 -0.13
N ALA A 111 12.24 7.83 -0.29
CA ALA A 111 12.90 7.73 -1.59
C ALA A 111 12.02 7.00 -2.62
N ALA A 112 11.37 5.90 -2.22
CA ALA A 112 10.46 5.18 -3.11
C ALA A 112 9.23 6.00 -3.50
N ILE A 113 8.65 6.77 -2.56
CA ILE A 113 7.52 7.67 -2.84
C ILE A 113 7.93 8.75 -3.85
N LEU A 114 9.12 9.35 -3.68
CA LEU A 114 9.62 10.37 -4.61
C LEU A 114 9.91 9.78 -6.00
N ASP A 115 10.47 8.57 -6.07
CA ASP A 115 10.66 7.85 -7.33
C ASP A 115 9.33 7.59 -8.04
N ASP A 116 8.30 7.21 -7.29
CA ASP A 116 6.95 7.00 -7.83
C ASP A 116 6.30 8.31 -8.27
N ALA A 117 6.43 9.38 -7.47
CA ALA A 117 5.93 10.71 -7.81
C ALA A 117 6.66 11.34 -9.02
N ALA A 118 7.90 10.93 -9.29
CA ALA A 118 8.63 11.32 -10.50
C ALA A 118 8.20 10.52 -11.74
N LYS A 119 7.69 9.29 -11.56
CA LYS A 119 7.22 8.41 -12.66
C LYS A 119 5.74 8.64 -13.00
N PHE A 120 4.93 8.92 -11.99
CA PHE A 120 3.47 9.04 -12.08
C PHE A 120 3.02 10.45 -11.72
N ARG A 121 1.77 10.81 -12.04
CA ARG A 121 1.18 12.08 -11.60
C ARG A 121 0.49 11.87 -10.25
N LEU A 122 1.28 11.82 -9.17
CA LEU A 122 0.77 11.76 -7.81
C LEU A 122 0.12 13.11 -7.43
N VAL A 123 -1.20 13.11 -7.27
CA VAL A 123 -1.98 14.35 -7.02
C VAL A 123 -1.98 14.71 -5.54
N ASP A 124 -2.39 13.76 -4.71
CA ASP A 124 -2.35 13.87 -3.28
C ASP A 124 -2.03 12.51 -2.66
N MET A 125 -1.58 12.55 -1.42
CA MET A 125 -1.43 11.35 -0.61
C MET A 125 -1.85 11.59 0.83
N ASN A 126 -2.33 10.52 1.45
CA ASN A 126 -2.54 10.50 2.89
C ASN A 126 -1.44 9.72 3.62
N VAL A 127 -1.23 10.08 4.88
CA VAL A 127 -0.40 9.32 5.81
C VAL A 127 -1.16 9.15 7.11
N ASP A 128 -1.00 8.01 7.76
CA ASP A 128 -1.53 7.80 9.10
C ASP A 128 -1.04 8.88 10.09
N ARG A 129 -1.86 9.23 11.08
CA ARG A 129 -1.51 10.26 12.07
C ARG A 129 -0.73 9.64 13.21
N LEU A 130 0.60 9.57 13.05
CA LEU A 130 1.54 9.24 14.12
C LEU A 130 2.64 10.30 14.23
N PHE A 131 3.33 10.38 15.37
CA PHE A 131 4.43 11.34 15.55
C PHE A 131 5.51 11.23 14.47
N GLN A 132 5.82 10.00 14.02
CA GLN A 132 6.79 9.77 12.96
C GLN A 132 6.28 10.17 11.57
N ALA A 133 4.96 10.12 11.35
CA ALA A 133 4.35 10.57 10.11
C ALA A 133 4.48 12.09 9.92
N HIS A 134 4.52 12.87 11.00
CA HIS A 134 4.63 14.32 10.91
C HIS A 134 5.95 14.77 10.28
N GLN A 135 7.07 14.15 10.65
CA GLN A 135 8.36 14.46 10.06
C GLN A 135 8.38 14.07 8.58
N LEU A 136 8.03 12.83 8.27
CA LEU A 136 8.01 12.35 6.89
C LEU A 136 7.07 13.17 5.99
N ALA A 137 5.89 13.55 6.49
CA ALA A 137 4.95 14.40 5.76
C ALA A 137 5.54 15.78 5.47
N SER A 138 6.25 16.39 6.42
CA SER A 138 6.94 17.67 6.21
C SER A 138 8.01 17.54 5.12
N GLU A 139 8.85 16.51 5.20
CA GLU A 139 9.92 16.26 4.23
C GLU A 139 9.41 15.94 2.83
N LEU A 140 8.23 15.33 2.68
CA LEU A 140 7.57 15.09 1.39
C LEU A 140 6.91 16.37 0.85
N ALA A 141 6.34 17.19 1.73
CA ALA A 141 5.76 18.47 1.35
C ALA A 141 6.82 19.48 0.88
N GLU A 142 8.02 19.45 1.47
CA GLU A 142 9.17 20.24 1.01
C GLU A 142 9.61 19.88 -0.42
N GLU A 143 9.38 18.64 -0.85
CA GLU A 143 9.62 18.18 -2.23
C GLU A 143 8.43 18.49 -3.17
N GLY A 144 7.42 19.22 -2.67
CA GLY A 144 6.28 19.67 -3.46
C GLY A 144 5.10 18.70 -3.52
N LEU A 145 5.08 17.65 -2.70
CA LEU A 145 3.94 16.73 -2.63
C LEU A 145 2.82 17.27 -1.73
N THR A 146 1.57 17.02 -2.12
CA THR A 146 0.41 17.33 -1.28
C THR A 146 0.15 16.17 -0.32
N VAL A 147 0.52 16.36 0.95
CA VAL A 147 0.37 15.32 1.99
C VAL A 147 -0.68 15.73 3.02
N ALA A 148 -1.66 14.85 3.27
CA ALA A 148 -2.71 15.05 4.26
C ALA A 148 -2.65 13.99 5.36
N GLY A 149 -2.62 14.41 6.63
CA GLY A 149 -2.74 13.47 7.74
C GLY A 149 -4.15 12.88 7.83
N MET A 150 -4.28 11.56 7.81
CA MET A 150 -5.54 10.83 7.94
C MET A 150 -5.59 10.02 9.23
N GLY A 151 -6.66 10.17 10.00
CA GLY A 151 -6.88 9.29 11.15
C GLY A 151 -7.28 7.89 10.67
N GLN A 152 -6.83 6.84 11.36
CA GLN A 152 -7.25 5.46 11.08
C GLN A 152 -8.44 5.00 11.93
N GLY A 153 -9.17 5.95 12.53
CA GLY A 153 -10.37 5.67 13.31
C GLY A 153 -11.62 5.46 12.45
N PHE A 154 -12.68 4.92 13.06
CA PHE A 154 -13.95 4.63 12.38
C PHE A 154 -14.50 5.81 11.57
N MET A 155 -14.50 7.03 12.15
CA MET A 155 -15.07 8.22 11.51
C MET A 155 -14.39 8.58 10.18
N SER A 156 -13.09 8.35 10.06
CA SER A 156 -12.31 8.67 8.87
C SER A 156 -12.20 7.48 7.91
N MET A 157 -12.26 6.25 8.41
CA MET A 157 -12.12 5.04 7.60
C MET A 157 -13.45 4.49 7.06
N ALA A 158 -14.60 4.79 7.67
CA ALA A 158 -15.87 4.17 7.29
C ALA A 158 -16.25 4.40 5.81
N ALA A 159 -16.18 5.65 5.34
CA ALA A 159 -16.49 6.00 3.95
C ALA A 159 -15.51 5.36 2.93
N PRO A 160 -14.18 5.50 3.05
CA PRO A 160 -13.25 4.90 2.08
C PRO A 160 -13.30 3.37 2.09
N MET A 161 -13.49 2.74 3.26
CA MET A 161 -13.61 1.28 3.35
C MET A 161 -14.90 0.77 2.70
N ALA A 162 -16.02 1.48 2.87
CA ALA A 162 -17.27 1.15 2.21
C ALA A 162 -17.18 1.29 0.69
N GLU A 163 -16.54 2.34 0.20
CA GLU A 163 -16.33 2.54 -1.24
C GLU A 163 -15.38 1.50 -1.85
N PHE A 164 -14.28 1.17 -1.16
CA PHE A 164 -13.38 0.11 -1.59
C PHE A 164 -14.09 -1.24 -1.66
N MET A 165 -14.90 -1.56 -0.63
CA MET A 165 -15.71 -2.78 -0.61
C MET A 165 -16.75 -2.80 -1.73
N ARG A 166 -17.41 -1.66 -2.04
CA ARG A 166 -18.33 -1.55 -3.17
C ARG A 166 -17.64 -1.88 -4.49
N ARG A 167 -16.45 -1.32 -4.74
CA ARG A 167 -15.68 -1.59 -5.96
C ARG A 167 -15.22 -3.03 -6.05
N LEU A 168 -14.74 -3.62 -4.95
CA LEU A 168 -14.39 -5.04 -4.87
C LEU A 168 -15.58 -5.93 -5.25
N LEU A 169 -16.77 -5.67 -4.69
CA LEU A 169 -18.00 -6.40 -4.99
C LEU A 169 -18.41 -6.27 -6.46
N LEU A 170 -18.09 -5.16 -7.11
CA LEU A 170 -18.36 -4.93 -8.53
C LEU A 170 -17.25 -5.43 -9.46
N ARG A 171 -16.18 -6.02 -8.92
CA ARG A 171 -14.96 -6.42 -9.66
C ARG A 171 -14.29 -5.25 -10.39
N LEU A 172 -14.23 -4.09 -9.75
CA LEU A 172 -13.67 -2.85 -10.31
C LEU A 172 -12.27 -2.52 -9.76
N VAL A 173 -11.63 -3.44 -9.05
CA VAL A 173 -10.31 -3.22 -8.44
C VAL A 173 -9.30 -4.18 -9.04
N HIS A 174 -8.38 -3.68 -9.85
CA HIS A 174 -7.30 -4.48 -10.41
C HIS A 174 -6.05 -4.34 -9.54
N HIS A 175 -5.65 -5.42 -8.86
CA HIS A 175 -4.48 -5.41 -7.96
C HIS A 175 -3.41 -6.44 -8.33
N GLY A 176 -3.71 -7.34 -9.28
CA GLY A 176 -2.74 -8.27 -9.87
C GLY A 176 -2.32 -9.46 -9.00
N GLY A 177 -2.96 -9.69 -7.86
CA GLY A 177 -2.77 -10.88 -7.02
C GLY A 177 -2.36 -10.56 -5.59
#